data_AF-R7TG74-F1
#
_entry.id   AF-R7TG74-F1
#
_cell.length_a   1.000
_cell.length_b   1.000
_cell.length_c   1.000
_cell.angle_alpha   90.00
_cell.angle_beta   90.00
_cell.angle_gamma   90.00
#
_symmetry.space_group_name_H-M   'P 1'
#
loop_
_entity.id
_entity.type
_entity.pdbx_description
1 polymer ?
#
loop_
_entity_poly.entity_id
_entity_poly.type
_entity_poly.pdbx_seq_one_letter_code
_entity_poly.pdbx_strand_id
1 'polypeptide(L)'
;MARPVLILGPLSEALINKLCAESPDRYSRCKPEIVKASLVSLETGQGNSAYLDFKARSDGQFECISVHSVREVMDNNFHCMLTIRPEALELLHKHNIYPITLFIKHKNARQIREVQDPRFLPEKMKNKSAKELFELHQDLEQKHKRLFSDVIPGDSLAYMFHHVKKAIDREQKKAVYVPSSLPL
;
A
#
# COMPACT_ATOMS: atom_id res chain seq x y z
N MET A 1 -5.62 4.63 -17.44
CA MET A 1 -4.43 4.25 -16.65
C MET A 1 -4.88 3.80 -15.28
N ALA A 2 -4.45 2.62 -14.84
CA ALA A 2 -4.75 2.11 -13.51
C ALA A 2 -4.00 2.91 -12.43
N ARG A 3 -4.70 3.37 -11.40
CA ARG A 3 -4.10 4.06 -10.26
C ARG A 3 -3.43 3.04 -9.33
N PRO A 4 -2.28 3.33 -8.71
CA PRO A 4 -1.72 2.49 -7.66
C PRO A 4 -2.67 2.38 -6.48
N VAL A 5 -2.53 1.34 -5.67
CA VAL A 5 -3.38 1.08 -4.52
C VAL A 5 -2.50 0.90 -3.29
N LEU A 6 -2.72 1.74 -2.28
CA LEU A 6 -2.09 1.62 -0.97
C LEU A 6 -3.13 1.08 0.02
N ILE A 7 -2.89 -0.12 0.55
CA ILE A 7 -3.74 -0.72 1.59
C ILE A 7 -3.04 -0.60 2.94
N LEU A 8 -3.65 0.17 3.84
CA LEU A 8 -3.19 0.39 5.20
C LEU A 8 -4.14 -0.34 6.16
N GLY A 9 -3.65 -0.71 7.35
CA GLY A 9 -4.45 -1.41 8.36
C GLY A 9 -3.98 -2.84 8.59
N PRO A 10 -4.47 -3.48 9.67
CA PRO A 10 -4.12 -4.85 9.99
C PRO A 10 -4.43 -5.80 8.82
N LEU A 11 -3.54 -6.79 8.61
CA LEU A 11 -3.69 -7.85 7.60
C LEU A 11 -3.64 -7.36 6.13
N SER A 12 -3.23 -6.11 5.88
CA SER A 12 -3.07 -5.56 4.53
C SER A 12 -2.18 -6.43 3.63
N GLU A 13 -1.09 -6.97 4.16
CA GLU A 13 -0.16 -7.82 3.42
C GLU A 13 -0.82 -9.11 2.90
N ALA A 14 -1.66 -9.74 3.73
CA ALA A 14 -2.42 -10.92 3.34
C ALA A 14 -3.47 -10.58 2.26
N LEU A 15 -4.11 -9.42 2.37
CA LEU A 15 -5.04 -8.92 1.35
C LEU A 15 -4.34 -8.64 0.02
N ILE A 16 -3.17 -7.99 0.03
CA ILE A 16 -2.38 -7.72 -1.16
C ILE A 16 -1.96 -9.03 -1.84
N ASN A 17 -1.50 -10.01 -1.06
CA ASN A 17 -1.17 -11.35 -1.56
C ASN A 17 -2.38 -12.03 -2.23
N LYS A 18 -3.55 -11.95 -1.59
CA LYS A 18 -4.79 -12.53 -2.13
C LYS A 18 -5.21 -11.83 -3.43
N LEU A 19 -5.16 -10.50 -3.50
CA LEU A 19 -5.45 -9.72 -4.71
C LEU A 19 -4.57 -10.12 -5.88
N CYS A 20 -3.26 -10.20 -5.67
CA CYS A 20 -2.31 -10.55 -6.74
C CYS A 20 -2.45 -12.02 -7.16
N ALA A 21 -2.76 -12.92 -6.23
CA ALA A 21 -2.93 -14.34 -6.55
C ALA A 21 -4.27 -14.66 -7.24
N GLU A 22 -5.36 -13.99 -6.88
CA GLU A 22 -6.71 -14.28 -7.40
C GLU A 22 -7.13 -13.37 -8.56
N SER A 23 -6.39 -12.30 -8.84
CA SER A 23 -6.65 -11.40 -9.97
C SER A 23 -5.33 -10.84 -10.54
N PRO A 24 -4.43 -11.71 -11.02
CA PRO A 24 -3.10 -11.31 -11.54
C PRO A 24 -3.17 -10.49 -12.82
N ASP A 25 -4.30 -10.55 -13.53
CA ASP A 25 -4.64 -9.73 -14.69
C ASP A 25 -4.97 -8.28 -14.34
N ARG A 26 -5.10 -7.96 -13.04
CA ARG A 26 -5.51 -6.63 -12.56
C ARG A 26 -4.54 -6.01 -11.56
N TYR A 27 -3.91 -6.82 -10.72
CA TYR A 27 -3.06 -6.36 -9.62
C TYR A 27 -1.66 -6.92 -9.75
N SER A 28 -0.67 -6.05 -9.59
CA SER A 28 0.74 -6.46 -9.48
C SER A 28 1.38 -5.72 -8.32
N ARG A 29 2.22 -6.42 -7.57
CA ARG A 29 3.06 -5.78 -6.56
C ARG A 29 4.11 -4.91 -7.24
N CYS A 30 4.43 -3.78 -6.62
CA CYS A 30 5.65 -3.07 -6.94
C CYS A 30 6.85 -3.93 -6.52
N LYS A 31 7.78 -4.20 -7.45
CA LYS A 31 8.99 -4.95 -7.11
C LYS A 31 9.99 -3.98 -6.45
N PRO A 32 10.48 -4.29 -5.23
CA PRO A 32 11.54 -3.50 -4.64
C PRO A 32 12.87 -3.73 -5.36
N GLU A 33 13.63 -2.65 -5.51
CA GLU A 33 14.99 -2.64 -6.02
C GLU A 33 15.97 -2.82 -4.85
N ILE A 34 17.01 -3.64 -5.02
CA ILE A 34 18.07 -3.77 -4.02
C ILE A 34 19.17 -2.77 -4.35
N VAL A 35 19.37 -1.80 -3.46
CA VAL A 35 20.29 -0.68 -3.69
C VAL A 35 21.35 -0.64 -2.59
N LYS A 36 22.62 -0.55 -2.99
CA LYS A 36 23.73 -0.24 -2.08
C LYS A 36 23.99 1.26 -2.11
N ALA A 37 23.44 1.97 -1.13
CA ALA A 37 23.55 3.42 -1.01
C ALA A 37 23.59 3.85 0.47
N SER A 38 24.04 5.09 0.73
CA SER A 38 23.88 5.69 2.06
C SER A 38 22.44 6.16 2.29
N LEU A 39 22.00 6.26 3.55
CA LEU A 39 20.68 6.83 3.89
C LEU A 39 20.50 8.22 3.25
N VAL A 40 21.51 9.08 3.36
CA VAL A 40 21.52 10.42 2.77
C VAL A 40 21.31 10.36 1.26
N SER A 41 21.96 9.41 0.57
CA SER A 41 21.81 9.23 -0.88
C SER A 41 20.40 8.79 -1.28
N LEU A 42 19.73 7.98 -0.45
CA LEU A 42 18.35 7.54 -0.68
C LEU A 42 17.35 8.67 -0.45
N GLU A 43 17.52 9.45 0.63
CA GLU A 43 16.65 10.58 0.98
C GLU A 43 16.76 11.74 -0.02
N THR A 44 17.96 11.98 -0.54
CA THR A 44 18.22 13.05 -1.52
C THR A 44 17.88 12.66 -2.96
N GLY A 45 17.66 11.37 -3.23
CA GLY A 45 17.36 10.87 -4.56
C GLY A 45 18.53 11.05 -5.53
N GLN A 46 19.57 10.20 -5.43
CA GLN A 46 20.66 10.21 -6.41
C GLN A 46 20.23 9.65 -7.77
N GLY A 47 20.50 10.41 -8.84
CA GLY A 47 20.40 9.99 -10.24
C GLY A 47 19.00 9.62 -10.69
N ASN A 48 18.14 10.61 -11.00
CA ASN A 48 16.76 10.46 -11.54
C ASN A 48 15.80 9.48 -10.84
N SER A 49 16.23 8.71 -9.84
CA SER A 49 15.44 7.75 -9.08
C SER A 49 14.93 8.41 -7.81
N ALA A 50 13.69 8.90 -7.87
CA ALA A 50 12.96 9.30 -6.68
C ALA A 50 12.48 8.05 -5.93
N TYR A 51 13.08 7.76 -4.77
CA TYR A 51 12.66 6.66 -3.91
C TYR A 51 11.48 7.08 -3.02
N LEU A 52 10.42 6.30 -3.06
CA LEU A 52 9.19 6.48 -2.28
C LEU A 52 9.33 5.93 -0.87
N ASP A 53 9.97 4.77 -0.74
CA ASP A 53 10.22 4.15 0.55
C ASP A 53 11.44 3.23 0.46
N PHE A 54 12.07 2.98 1.60
CA PHE A 54 13.21 2.09 1.70
C PHE A 54 13.27 1.38 3.05
N LYS A 55 13.78 0.16 3.03
CA LYS A 55 13.97 -0.68 4.22
C LYS A 55 15.39 -1.24 4.26
N ALA A 56 16.07 -1.04 5.38
CA ALA A 56 17.41 -1.59 5.59
C ALA A 56 17.36 -3.12 5.68
N ARG A 57 18.36 -3.77 5.09
CA ARG A 57 18.59 -5.21 5.13
C ARG A 57 19.78 -5.54 6.03
N SER A 58 19.88 -6.80 6.44
CA SER A 58 20.99 -7.29 7.28
C SER A 58 22.34 -7.33 6.57
N ASP A 59 22.35 -7.33 5.23
CA ASP A 59 23.54 -7.34 4.38
C ASP A 59 24.10 -5.93 4.10
N GLY A 60 23.54 -4.90 4.75
CA GLY A 60 23.95 -3.50 4.58
C GLY A 60 23.41 -2.83 3.31
N GLN A 61 22.47 -3.47 2.59
CA GLN A 61 21.77 -2.89 1.45
C GLN A 61 20.36 -2.41 1.85
N PHE A 62 19.67 -1.75 0.91
CA PHE A 62 18.30 -1.28 1.08
C PHE A 62 17.37 -1.92 0.05
N GLU A 63 16.17 -2.33 0.48
CA GLU A 63 15.04 -2.59 -0.41
C GLU A 63 14.32 -1.28 -0.65
N CYS A 64 14.28 -0.80 -1.89
CA CYS A 64 13.73 0.50 -2.22
C CYS A 64 12.54 0.37 -3.19
N ILE A 65 11.50 1.15 -2.97
CA ILE A 65 10.42 1.37 -3.94
C ILE A 65 10.68 2.72 -4.61
N SER A 66 10.76 2.75 -5.94
CA SER A 66 11.03 3.95 -6.73
C SER A 66 9.75 4.43 -7.42
N VAL A 67 9.67 5.72 -7.75
CA VAL A 67 8.61 6.25 -8.62
C VAL A 67 8.61 5.54 -9.97
N HIS A 68 9.79 5.17 -10.46
CA HIS A 68 9.95 4.47 -11.73
C HIS A 68 9.28 3.08 -11.70
N SER A 69 9.57 2.25 -10.69
CA SER A 69 8.99 0.91 -10.58
C SER A 69 7.46 0.95 -10.38
N VAL A 70 6.94 1.99 -9.72
CA VAL A 70 5.48 2.20 -9.65
C VAL A 70 4.90 2.51 -11.03
N ARG A 71 5.53 3.42 -11.80
CA ARG A 71 5.07 3.78 -13.15
C ARG A 71 5.10 2.59 -14.11
N GLU A 72 6.16 1.80 -14.09
CA GLU A 72 6.30 0.61 -14.94
C GLU A 72 5.09 -0.33 -14.79
N VAL A 73 4.63 -0.56 -13.56
CA VAL A 73 3.44 -1.39 -13.32
C VAL A 73 2.17 -0.73 -13.86
N MET A 74 2.02 0.59 -13.66
CA MET A 74 0.85 1.34 -14.14
C MET A 74 0.79 1.42 -15.67
N ASP A 75 1.93 1.52 -16.35
CA ASP A 75 2.05 1.59 -17.81
C ASP A 75 1.62 0.27 -18.47
N ASN A 76 1.81 -0.85 -17.77
CA ASN A 76 1.25 -2.15 -18.12
C ASN A 76 -0.25 -2.29 -17.78
N ASN A 77 -0.90 -1.19 -17.38
CA ASN A 77 -2.32 -1.09 -17.03
C ASN A 77 -2.76 -1.96 -15.83
N PHE A 78 -1.83 -2.28 -14.93
CA PHE A 78 -2.13 -2.94 -13.66
C PHE A 78 -2.26 -1.94 -12.51
N HIS A 79 -3.12 -2.24 -11.54
CA HIS A 79 -3.09 -1.57 -10.26
C HIS A 79 -1.84 -1.99 -9.50
N CYS A 80 -0.90 -1.05 -9.33
CA CYS A 80 0.32 -1.28 -8.56
C CYS A 80 -0.01 -1.33 -7.06
N MET A 81 0.14 -2.49 -6.43
CA MET A 81 -0.07 -2.68 -5.00
C MET A 81 1.16 -2.18 -4.24
N LEU A 82 0.97 -1.12 -3.45
CA LEU A 82 2.03 -0.41 -2.75
C LEU A 82 2.14 -0.86 -1.28
N THR A 83 3.37 -1.11 -0.85
CA THR A 83 3.74 -1.35 0.55
C THR A 83 4.71 -0.25 0.99
N ILE A 84 4.22 0.98 1.04
CA ILE A 84 4.99 2.18 1.40
C ILE A 84 4.39 2.87 2.61
N ARG A 85 5.23 3.61 3.33
CA ARG A 85 4.80 4.52 4.40
C ARG A 85 3.84 5.61 3.90
N PRO A 86 2.83 6.04 4.69
CA PRO A 86 1.88 7.09 4.28
C PRO A 86 2.53 8.42 3.86
N GLU A 87 3.69 8.76 4.42
CA GLU A 87 4.45 9.97 4.09
C GLU A 87 4.89 10.00 2.61
N ALA A 88 5.09 8.83 2.00
CA ALA A 88 5.47 8.70 0.61
C ALA A 88 4.36 9.15 -0.38
N LEU A 89 3.12 9.30 0.09
CA LEU A 89 2.00 9.77 -0.72
C LEU A 89 2.24 11.18 -1.27
N GLU A 90 2.87 12.06 -0.49
CA GLU A 90 3.18 13.42 -0.95
C GLU A 90 4.17 13.39 -2.11
N LEU A 91 5.15 12.50 -2.06
CA LEU A 91 6.13 12.32 -3.13
C LEU A 91 5.47 11.74 -4.39
N LEU A 92 4.57 10.76 -4.24
CA LEU A 92 3.77 10.26 -5.37
C LEU A 92 2.98 11.38 -6.05
N HIS A 93 2.30 12.24 -5.27
CA HIS A 93 1.53 13.37 -5.80
C HIS A 93 2.41 14.37 -6.56
N LYS A 94 3.63 14.68 -6.06
CA LYS A 94 4.60 15.53 -6.76
C LYS A 94 4.99 14.97 -8.14
N HIS A 95 4.88 13.67 -8.32
CA HIS A 95 5.14 12.98 -9.59
C HIS A 95 3.88 12.68 -10.41
N ASN A 96 2.75 13.35 -10.10
CA ASN A 96 1.44 13.18 -10.74
C ASN A 96 0.88 11.75 -10.63
N ILE A 97 1.24 11.02 -9.58
CA ILE A 97 0.72 9.69 -9.28
C ILE A 97 -0.20 9.81 -8.07
N TYR A 98 -1.49 9.53 -8.26
CA TYR A 98 -2.51 9.69 -7.24
C TYR A 98 -3.09 8.34 -6.84
N PRO A 99 -2.51 7.66 -5.83
CA PRO A 99 -2.95 6.31 -5.45
C PRO A 99 -4.35 6.32 -4.85
N ILE A 100 -5.01 5.16 -4.90
CA ILE A 100 -6.22 4.85 -4.14
C ILE A 100 -5.76 4.35 -2.77
N THR A 101 -6.04 5.11 -1.72
CA THR A 101 -5.60 4.78 -0.36
C THR A 101 -6.77 4.18 0.42
N LEU A 102 -6.66 2.92 0.81
CA LEU A 102 -7.71 2.19 1.53
C LEU A 102 -7.22 1.85 2.92
N PHE A 103 -8.06 2.07 3.94
CA PHE A 103 -7.74 1.66 5.31
C PHE A 103 -8.66 0.52 5.77
N ILE A 104 -8.08 -0.57 6.27
CA ILE A 104 -8.80 -1.71 6.84
C ILE A 104 -9.00 -1.49 8.33
N LYS A 105 -10.24 -1.21 8.74
CA LYS A 105 -10.58 -0.85 10.12
C LYS A 105 -11.17 -2.03 10.88
N HIS A 106 -10.42 -2.53 11.84
CA HIS A 106 -10.92 -3.48 12.84
C HIS A 106 -11.44 -2.75 14.08
N LYS A 107 -12.40 -3.34 14.79
CA LYS A 107 -12.99 -2.76 16.01
C LYS A 107 -12.10 -2.94 17.24
N ASN A 108 -11.33 -4.03 17.27
CA ASN A 108 -10.43 -4.40 18.36
C ASN A 108 -9.44 -5.50 17.92
N ALA A 109 -8.44 -5.74 18.75
CA ALA A 109 -7.43 -6.79 18.54
C ALA A 109 -8.01 -8.20 18.38
N ARG A 110 -9.14 -8.49 19.06
CA ARG A 110 -9.80 -9.80 18.97
C ARG A 110 -10.27 -10.08 17.54
N GLN A 111 -10.87 -9.09 16.88
CA GLN A 111 -11.35 -9.23 15.52
C GLN A 111 -10.21 -9.56 14.55
N ILE A 112 -9.07 -8.87 14.67
CA ILE A 112 -7.86 -9.14 13.84
C ILE A 112 -7.40 -10.59 14.03
N ARG A 113 -7.29 -11.03 15.28
CA ARG A 113 -6.82 -12.38 15.65
C ARG A 113 -7.72 -13.49 15.13
N GLU A 114 -9.03 -13.23 15.06
CA GLU A 114 -10.03 -14.20 14.64
C GLU A 114 -10.12 -14.36 13.11
N VAL A 115 -9.55 -13.43 12.33
CA VAL A 115 -9.42 -13.59 10.89
C VAL A 115 -8.46 -14.74 10.59
N GLN A 116 -8.94 -15.71 9.81
CA GLN A 116 -8.17 -16.87 9.37
C GLN A 116 -8.38 -17.08 7.88
N ASP A 117 -7.31 -17.52 7.21
CA ASP A 117 -7.35 -17.96 5.82
C ASP A 117 -6.25 -19.01 5.63
N PRO A 118 -6.56 -20.23 5.14
CA PRO A 118 -5.59 -21.32 5.08
C PRO A 118 -4.41 -21.05 4.15
N ARG A 119 -4.55 -20.15 3.17
CA ARG A 119 -3.53 -19.85 2.17
C ARG A 119 -2.73 -18.60 2.51
N PHE A 120 -3.40 -17.56 3.01
CA PHE A 120 -2.81 -16.23 3.19
C PHE A 120 -2.58 -15.85 4.65
N LEU A 121 -3.19 -16.57 5.61
CA LEU A 121 -3.00 -16.43 7.05
C LEU A 121 -2.91 -17.81 7.72
N PRO A 122 -1.92 -18.65 7.35
CA PRO A 122 -1.83 -20.03 7.83
C PRO A 122 -1.51 -20.11 9.32
N GLU A 123 -0.86 -19.08 9.88
CA GLU A 123 -0.47 -19.03 11.27
C GLU A 123 -1.49 -18.30 12.14
N LYS A 124 -1.79 -18.89 13.30
CA LYS A 124 -2.64 -18.25 14.30
C LYS A 124 -1.89 -17.11 14.98
N MET A 125 -2.47 -15.91 14.92
CA MET A 125 -1.94 -14.74 15.60
C MET A 125 -2.07 -14.86 17.12
N LYS A 126 -1.01 -14.52 17.85
CA LYS A 126 -1.02 -14.47 19.32
C LYS A 126 -1.73 -13.20 19.82
N ASN A 127 -2.28 -13.26 21.04
CA ASN A 127 -2.98 -12.13 21.65
C ASN A 127 -2.13 -10.86 21.76
N LYS A 128 -0.86 -11.01 22.14
CA LYS A 128 0.08 -9.88 22.27
C LYS A 128 0.28 -9.19 20.91
N SER A 129 0.61 -9.96 19.88
CA SER A 129 0.79 -9.45 18.50
C SER A 129 -0.47 -8.80 17.95
N ALA A 130 -1.66 -9.35 18.24
CA ALA A 130 -2.91 -8.75 17.79
C ALA A 130 -3.20 -7.39 18.45
N LYS A 131 -2.83 -7.22 19.74
CA LYS A 131 -2.94 -5.95 20.45
C LYS A 131 -1.97 -4.91 19.89
N GLU A 132 -0.70 -5.28 19.75
CA GLU A 132 0.34 -4.41 19.18
C GLU A 132 -0.04 -3.96 17.76
N LEU A 133 -0.53 -4.88 16.93
CA LEU A 133 -0.96 -4.58 15.57
C LEU A 133 -2.18 -3.66 15.53
N PHE A 134 -3.14 -3.84 16.45
CA PHE A 134 -4.31 -2.98 16.58
C PHE A 134 -3.92 -1.56 17.01
N GLU A 135 -3.11 -1.42 18.05
CA GLU A 135 -2.64 -0.14 18.59
C GLU A 135 -1.85 0.64 17.54
N LEU A 136 -0.91 -0.02 16.86
CA LEU A 136 -0.14 0.56 15.76
C LEU A 136 -1.03 1.16 14.67
N HIS A 137 -2.04 0.41 14.22
CA HIS A 137 -2.91 0.86 13.14
C HIS A 137 -4.00 1.83 13.61
N GLN A 138 -4.36 1.82 14.90
CA GLN A 138 -5.25 2.83 15.47
C GLN A 138 -4.56 4.21 15.50
N ASP A 139 -3.28 4.28 15.88
CA ASP A 139 -2.49 5.51 15.81
C ASP A 139 -2.34 6.01 14.37
N LEU A 140 -2.04 5.10 13.43
CA LEU A 140 -2.00 5.41 12.00
C LEU A 140 -3.34 5.96 11.48
N GLU A 141 -4.46 5.34 11.86
CA GLU A 141 -5.79 5.83 11.50
C GLU A 141 -5.98 7.28 11.97
N GLN A 142 -5.67 7.57 13.23
CA GLN A 142 -5.85 8.90 13.82
C GLN A 142 -5.01 9.96 13.10
N LYS A 143 -3.74 9.65 12.80
CA LYS A 143 -2.80 10.59 12.16
C LYS A 143 -3.11 10.84 10.68
N HIS A 144 -3.54 9.81 9.96
CA HIS A 144 -3.58 9.81 8.50
C HIS A 144 -4.99 9.68 7.90
N LYS A 145 -6.06 9.74 8.71
CA LYS A 145 -7.46 9.60 8.24
C LYS A 145 -7.81 10.40 6.99
N ARG A 146 -7.29 11.64 6.89
CA ARG A 146 -7.52 12.55 5.77
C ARG A 146 -6.98 12.06 4.42
N LEU A 147 -6.06 11.10 4.44
CA LEU A 147 -5.42 10.54 3.25
C LEU A 147 -6.20 9.37 2.67
N PHE A 148 -7.16 8.81 3.41
CA PHE A 148 -7.90 7.63 2.99
C PHE A 148 -8.99 7.99 1.98
N SER A 149 -8.98 7.30 0.84
CA SER A 149 -10.05 7.33 -0.16
C SER A 149 -11.30 6.59 0.32
N ASP A 150 -11.11 5.50 1.08
CA ASP A 150 -12.19 4.77 1.73
C ASP A 150 -11.69 4.00 2.97
N VAL A 151 -12.61 3.68 3.87
CA VAL A 151 -12.37 2.86 5.06
C VAL A 151 -13.22 1.59 4.99
N ILE A 152 -12.56 0.45 4.94
CA ILE A 152 -13.19 -0.86 4.78
C ILE A 152 -13.29 -1.55 6.14
N PRO A 153 -14.47 -2.04 6.54
CA PRO A 153 -14.61 -2.82 7.76
C PRO A 153 -13.76 -4.09 7.71
N GLY A 154 -12.91 -4.27 8.72
CA GLY A 154 -12.18 -5.50 8.96
C GLY A 154 -13.16 -6.58 9.41
N ASP A 155 -13.09 -7.76 8.79
CA ASP A 155 -13.88 -8.95 9.09
C ASP A 155 -13.09 -10.15 8.50
N SER A 156 -13.75 -11.17 7.95
CA SER A 156 -13.06 -12.22 7.20
C SER A 156 -12.22 -11.70 6.03
N LEU A 157 -11.13 -12.41 5.69
CA LEU A 157 -10.26 -12.04 4.58
C LEU A 157 -11.04 -11.98 3.24
N ALA A 158 -12.01 -12.88 3.05
CA ALA A 158 -12.88 -12.89 1.87
C ALA A 158 -13.79 -11.65 1.80
N TYR A 159 -14.37 -11.25 2.93
CA TYR A 159 -15.20 -10.04 3.01
C TYR A 159 -14.38 -8.78 2.66
N MET A 160 -13.21 -8.65 3.28
CA MET A 160 -12.30 -7.53 3.05
C MET A 160 -11.81 -7.50 1.60
N PHE A 161 -11.41 -8.64 1.03
CA PHE A 161 -11.01 -8.77 -0.37
C PHE A 161 -12.09 -8.25 -1.32
N HIS A 162 -13.34 -8.67 -1.14
CA HIS A 162 -14.46 -8.22 -1.98
C HIS A 162 -14.70 -6.72 -1.87
N HIS A 163 -14.68 -6.17 -0.65
CA HIS A 163 -14.88 -4.73 -0.43
C HIS A 163 -13.72 -3.90 -0.96
N VAL A 164 -12.48 -4.38 -0.85
CA VAL A 164 -11.31 -3.76 -1.46
C VAL A 164 -11.47 -3.67 -2.98
N LYS A 165 -11.83 -4.77 -3.65
CA LYS A 165 -12.06 -4.75 -5.11
C LYS A 165 -13.12 -3.73 -5.51
N LYS A 166 -14.26 -3.71 -4.80
CA LYS A 166 -15.33 -2.73 -5.02
C LYS A 166 -14.88 -1.29 -4.80
N ALA A 167 -14.12 -1.04 -3.73
CA ALA A 167 -13.59 0.28 -3.44
C ALA A 167 -12.62 0.74 -4.54
N ILE A 168 -11.69 -0.12 -4.96
CA ILE A 168 -10.77 0.17 -6.08
C ILE A 168 -11.57 0.51 -7.35
N ASP A 169 -12.57 -0.29 -7.73
CA ASP A 169 -13.39 -0.06 -8.92
C ASP A 169 -14.14 1.28 -8.87
N ARG A 170 -14.63 1.66 -7.68
CA ARG A 170 -15.33 2.93 -7.48
C ARG A 170 -14.38 4.12 -7.51
N GLU A 171 -13.25 4.03 -6.80
CA GLU A 171 -12.27 5.10 -6.72
C GLU A 171 -11.53 5.31 -8.05
N GLN A 172 -11.32 4.25 -8.83
CA GLN A 172 -10.70 4.32 -10.16
C GLN A 172 -11.55 5.12 -11.17
N LYS A 173 -12.88 5.18 -10.98
CA LYS A 173 -13.80 5.92 -11.86
C LYS A 173 -13.89 7.42 -11.52
N LYS A 174 -13.37 7.83 -10.36
CA LYS A 174 -13.41 9.24 -9.96
C LYS A 174 -12.42 10.04 -10.81
N ALA A 175 -12.85 11.21 -11.27
CA ALA A 175 -11.95 12.17 -11.90
C ALA A 175 -10.89 12.61 -10.87
N VAL A 176 -9.62 12.42 -11.23
CA VAL A 176 -8.51 12.97 -10.46
C VAL A 176 -8.14 14.29 -11.12
N TYR A 177 -8.28 15.40 -10.39
CA TYR A 177 -7.89 16.70 -10.90
C TYR A 177 -6.36 16.74 -10.99
N VAL A 178 -5.82 16.74 -12.21
CA VAL A 178 -4.40 16.96 -12.45
C VAL A 178 -4.25 18.46 -12.75
N PRO A 179 -3.51 19.23 -11.94
CA PRO A 179 -3.22 20.62 -12.28
C PRO A 179 -2.54 20.65 -13.66
N SER A 180 -3.15 21.35 -14.61
CA SER A 180 -2.57 21.50 -15.95
C SER A 180 -1.30 22.32 -15.85
N SER A 181 -0.13 21.70 -16.00
CA SER A 181 1.12 22.42 -16.25
C SER A 181 1.15 22.82 -17.73
N LEU A 182 0.32 23.80 -18.10
CA LEU A 182 0.46 24.55 -19.33
C LEU A 182 0.95 25.95 -18.93
N PRO A 183 2.16 26.37 -19.35
CA PRO A 183 2.48 27.79 -19.35
C PRO A 183 1.53 28.48 -20.33
N LEU A 184 0.88 29.55 -19.88
CA LEU A 184 0.24 30.54 -20.75
C LEU A 184 1.29 31.25 -21.61
#